data_AF-A0A7R9XTQ8-F1
#
_entry.id   AF-A0A7R9XTQ8-F1
#
_cell.length_a   1.000
_cell.length_b   1.000
_cell.length_c   1.000
_cell.angle_alpha   90.00
_cell.angle_beta   90.00
_cell.angle_gamma   90.00
#
_symmetry.space_group_name_H-M   'P 1'
#
loop_
_entity.id
_entity.type
_entity.pdbx_description
1 polymer ?
#
loop_
_entity_poly.entity_id
_entity_poly.type
_entity_poly.pdbx_seq_one_letter_code
_entity_poly.pdbx_strand_id
1 'polypeptide(L)'
;DYVSMNKTAVVSAAAQRGAALRKKLEERDALKNMTWTEKKRYHVGEVPGYLLARKAELAEAARVKREMEERSHIPVGMRVLPEEERVKTLEILRENREDTYEKLRSLPFKCETPSSKRTKAALEFRLAEIEDAQKVFSRNRVLVREVPEEDEEEDAGSAS
;
A
#
# COMPACT_ATOMS: atom_id res chain seq x y z
N ASP A 1 30.53 48.39 -67.84
CA ASP A 1 30.73 47.23 -68.72
C ASP A 1 30.02 46.01 -68.14
N TYR A 2 28.77 45.79 -68.54
CA TYR A 2 27.86 44.80 -67.91
C TYR A 2 28.37 43.36 -68.01
N VAL A 3 29.16 43.05 -69.04
CA VAL A 3 29.76 41.73 -69.26
C VAL A 3 30.76 41.38 -68.15
N SER A 4 31.56 42.36 -67.71
CA SER A 4 32.55 42.16 -66.63
C SER A 4 31.86 41.89 -65.28
N MET A 5 30.83 42.68 -64.95
CA MET A 5 30.05 42.51 -63.71
C MET A 5 29.30 41.17 -63.67
N ASN A 6 28.73 40.75 -64.79
CA ASN A 6 28.07 39.45 -64.90
C ASN A 6 29.07 38.30 -64.76
N LYS A 7 30.25 38.39 -65.37
CA LYS A 7 31.32 37.39 -65.24
C LYS A 7 31.77 37.25 -63.78
N THR A 8 32.02 38.36 -63.08
CA THR A 8 32.42 38.33 -61.68
C THR A 8 31.32 37.77 -60.78
N ALA A 9 30.07 38.14 -61.02
CA ALA A 9 28.92 37.67 -60.24
C ALA A 9 28.66 36.16 -60.43
N VAL A 10 28.79 35.65 -61.66
CA VAL A 10 28.63 34.22 -61.95
C VAL A 10 29.77 33.41 -61.31
N VAL A 11 31.01 33.91 -61.36
CA VAL A 11 32.16 33.26 -60.73
C VAL A 11 32.05 33.26 -59.20
N SER A 12 31.64 34.37 -58.58
CA SER A 12 31.45 34.42 -57.13
C SER A 12 30.28 33.55 -56.66
N ALA A 13 29.18 33.51 -57.41
CA ALA A 13 28.04 32.62 -57.12
C ALA A 13 28.43 31.14 -57.28
N ALA A 14 29.23 30.78 -58.29
CA ALA A 14 29.76 29.44 -58.45
C ALA A 14 30.70 29.06 -57.29
N ALA A 15 31.56 29.98 -56.86
CA ALA A 15 32.45 29.79 -55.71
C ALA A 15 31.66 29.59 -54.39
N GLN A 16 30.61 30.39 -54.16
CA GLN A 16 29.71 30.25 -53.01
C GLN A 16 28.95 28.92 -53.02
N ARG A 17 28.43 28.50 -54.18
CA ARG A 17 27.78 27.19 -54.33
C ARG A 17 28.75 26.03 -54.07
N GLY A 18 29.99 26.15 -54.56
CA GLY A 18 31.05 25.18 -54.29
C GLY A 18 31.43 25.12 -52.81
N ALA A 19 31.52 26.27 -52.13
CA ALA A 19 31.78 26.33 -50.69
C ALA A 19 30.63 25.73 -49.87
N ALA A 20 29.38 26.01 -50.23
CA ALA A 20 28.21 25.43 -49.58
C ALA A 20 28.13 23.91 -49.78
N LEU A 21 28.50 23.41 -50.97
CA LEU A 21 28.56 21.97 -51.24
C LEU A 21 29.64 21.28 -50.42
N ARG A 22 30.84 21.88 -50.29
CA ARG A 22 31.92 21.39 -49.43
C ARG A 22 31.48 21.30 -47.98
N LYS A 23 30.86 22.35 -47.45
CA LYS A 23 30.33 22.37 -46.09
C LYS A 23 29.29 21.27 -45.85
N LYS A 24 28.37 21.03 -46.80
CA LYS A 24 27.40 19.92 -46.71
C LYS A 24 28.07 18.55 -46.72
N LEU A 25 29.15 18.38 -47.48
CA LEU A 25 29.92 17.12 -47.50
C LEU A 25 30.66 16.89 -46.19
N GLU A 26 31.28 17.94 -45.63
CA GLU A 26 31.93 17.92 -44.32
C GLU A 26 30.94 17.60 -43.19
N GLU A 27 29.76 18.23 -43.19
CA GLU A 27 28.68 17.93 -42.24
C GLU A 27 28.20 16.48 -42.34
N ARG A 28 28.03 15.97 -43.57
CA ARG A 28 27.66 14.57 -43.83
C ARG A 28 28.73 13.61 -43.31
N ASP A 29 30.00 13.92 -43.54
CA ASP A 29 31.13 13.08 -43.13
C ASP A 29 31.30 13.11 -41.61
N ALA A 30 31.08 14.27 -40.97
CA ALA A 30 31.00 14.39 -39.52
C ALA A 30 29.85 13.55 -38.93
N LEU A 31 28.64 13.58 -39.53
CA LEU A 31 27.52 12.74 -39.08
C LEU A 31 27.76 11.23 -39.27
N LYS A 32 28.54 10.86 -40.29
CA LYS A 32 28.91 9.45 -40.56
C LYS A 32 30.00 8.97 -39.61
N ASN A 33 30.96 9.84 -39.29
CA ASN A 33 32.10 9.54 -38.43
C ASN A 33 31.80 9.79 -36.94
N MET A 34 30.63 10.35 -36.61
CA MET A 34 30.17 10.51 -35.23
C MET A 34 30.06 9.15 -34.54
N THR A 35 30.60 9.07 -33.33
CA THR A 35 30.55 7.84 -32.54
C THR A 35 29.11 7.48 -32.18
N TRP A 36 28.82 6.19 -31.97
CA TRP A 36 27.48 5.75 -31.57
C TRP A 36 27.02 6.39 -30.25
N THR A 37 27.98 6.72 -29.38
CA THR A 37 27.80 7.45 -28.12
C THR A 37 27.39 8.91 -28.33
N GLU A 38 28.00 9.63 -29.28
CA GLU A 38 27.63 11.02 -29.60
C GLU A 38 26.30 11.09 -30.37
N LYS A 39 26.00 10.06 -31.17
CA LYS A 39 24.77 9.97 -31.96
C LYS A 39 23.52 9.74 -31.13
N LYS A 40 23.66 9.21 -29.91
CA LYS A 40 22.55 8.93 -29.00
C LYS A 40 22.50 9.98 -27.89
N ARG A 41 21.32 10.60 -27.73
CA ARG A 41 20.97 11.46 -26.56
C ARG A 41 20.80 10.66 -25.26
N TYR A 42 21.51 9.56 -25.11
CA TYR A 42 21.47 8.71 -23.93
C TYR A 42 22.86 8.73 -23.31
N HIS A 43 22.97 9.33 -22.13
CA HIS A 43 24.22 9.37 -21.39
C HIS A 43 24.57 7.95 -20.96
N VAL A 44 25.77 7.50 -21.29
CA VAL A 44 26.26 6.17 -20.91
C VAL A 44 26.28 6.11 -19.38
N GLY A 45 25.59 5.12 -18.80
CA GLY A 45 25.44 4.95 -17.35
C GLY A 45 24.16 5.52 -16.75
N GLU A 46 23.41 6.34 -17.50
CA GLU A 46 22.10 6.82 -17.06
C GLU A 46 20.99 5.84 -17.49
N VAL A 47 20.03 5.61 -16.59
CA VAL A 47 18.88 4.76 -16.87
C VAL A 47 17.84 5.56 -17.66
N PRO A 48 17.43 5.12 -18.86
CA PRO A 48 16.36 5.77 -19.61
C PRO A 48 15.08 5.96 -18.79
N GLY A 49 14.45 7.14 -18.92
CA GLY A 49 13.27 7.51 -18.13
C GLY A 49 12.10 6.52 -18.22
N TYR A 50 11.92 5.85 -19.37
CA TYR A 50 10.87 4.83 -19.53
C TYR A 50 11.09 3.61 -18.61
N LEU A 51 12.35 3.24 -18.32
CA LEU A 51 12.65 2.14 -17.40
C LEU A 51 12.37 2.55 -15.95
N LEU A 52 12.61 3.82 -15.59
CA LEU A 52 12.25 4.35 -14.27
C LEU A 52 10.73 4.36 -14.08
N ALA A 53 9.99 4.89 -15.07
CA ALA A 53 8.53 4.87 -15.07
C ALA A 53 7.99 3.44 -14.96
N ARG A 54 8.56 2.50 -15.73
CA ARG A 54 8.18 1.08 -15.68
C ARG A 54 8.45 0.44 -14.32
N LYS A 55 9.58 0.76 -13.67
CA LYS A 55 9.87 0.28 -12.31
C LYS A 55 8.84 0.79 -11.30
N ALA A 56 8.45 2.07 -11.41
CA ALA A 56 7.43 2.65 -10.56
C ALA A 56 6.06 1.97 -10.77
N GLU A 57 5.65 1.76 -12.02
CA GLU A 57 4.43 1.04 -12.38
C GLU A 57 4.41 -0.38 -11.78
N LEU A 58 5.51 -1.13 -11.91
CA LEU A 58 5.63 -2.48 -11.36
C LEU A 58 5.59 -2.49 -9.83
N ALA A 59 6.21 -1.51 -9.18
CA ALA A 59 6.18 -1.37 -7.73
C ALA A 59 4.76 -1.11 -7.23
N GLU A 60 4.01 -0.24 -7.92
CA GLU A 60 2.63 0.06 -7.60
C GLU A 60 1.72 -1.15 -7.82
N ALA A 61 1.84 -1.83 -8.96
CA ALA A 61 1.09 -3.06 -9.24
C ALA A 61 1.38 -4.17 -8.21
N ALA A 62 2.62 -4.31 -7.76
CA ALA A 62 2.99 -5.24 -6.69
C ALA A 62 2.37 -4.86 -5.33
N ARG A 63 2.28 -3.57 -5.03
CA ARG A 63 1.61 -3.07 -3.81
C ARG A 63 0.12 -3.38 -3.83
N VAL A 64 -0.56 -3.03 -4.92
CA VAL A 64 -1.99 -3.32 -5.10
C VAL A 64 -2.26 -4.83 -5.06
N LYS A 65 -1.42 -5.64 -5.70
CA LYS A 65 -1.54 -7.10 -5.65
C LYS A 65 -1.40 -7.63 -4.22
N ARG A 66 -0.44 -7.13 -3.43
CA ARG A 66 -0.26 -7.52 -2.04
C ARG A 66 -1.47 -7.13 -1.20
N GLU A 67 -2.00 -5.93 -1.37
CA GLU A 67 -3.19 -5.47 -0.65
C GLU A 67 -4.43 -6.32 -1.02
N MET A 68 -4.61 -6.62 -2.31
CA MET A 68 -5.68 -7.52 -2.78
C MET A 68 -5.53 -8.92 -2.21
N GLU A 69 -4.30 -9.45 -2.17
CA GLU A 69 -4.01 -10.76 -1.59
C GLU A 69 -4.30 -10.74 -0.08
N GLU A 70 -3.84 -9.72 0.66
CA GLU A 70 -4.16 -9.54 2.08
C GLU A 70 -5.67 -9.45 2.32
N ARG A 71 -6.41 -8.71 1.49
CA ARG A 71 -7.88 -8.63 1.54
C ARG A 71 -8.54 -9.96 1.22
N SER A 72 -8.00 -10.75 0.29
CA SER A 72 -8.56 -12.07 -0.06
C SER A 72 -8.51 -13.08 1.10
N HIS A 73 -7.61 -12.90 2.06
CA HIS A 73 -7.55 -13.70 3.28
C HIS A 73 -8.64 -13.33 4.31
N ILE A 74 -9.38 -12.24 4.08
CA ILE A 74 -10.46 -11.78 4.95
C ILE A 74 -11.79 -12.28 4.36
N PRO A 75 -12.50 -13.20 5.03
CA PRO A 75 -13.81 -13.68 4.57
C PRO A 75 -14.84 -12.54 4.50
N VAL A 76 -15.86 -12.71 3.64
CA VAL A 76 -16.97 -11.75 3.51
C VAL A 76 -17.71 -11.59 4.85
N GLY A 77 -18.01 -10.35 5.23
CA GLY A 77 -18.67 -10.03 6.50
C GLY A 77 -17.75 -10.14 7.72
N MET A 78 -16.44 -10.20 7.52
CA MET A 78 -15.44 -10.05 8.57
C MET A 78 -14.56 -8.83 8.32
N ARG A 79 -14.14 -8.19 9.40
CA ARG A 79 -13.15 -7.11 9.38
C ARG A 79 -11.98 -7.43 10.29
N VAL A 80 -10.80 -6.88 9.97
CA VAL A 80 -9.66 -6.90 10.90
C VAL A 80 -9.96 -5.91 12.04
N LEU A 81 -9.85 -6.38 13.28
CA LEU A 81 -10.03 -5.54 14.45
C LEU A 81 -8.85 -4.56 14.56
N PRO A 82 -9.10 -3.24 14.64
CA PRO A 82 -8.07 -2.23 14.86
C PRO A 82 -7.31 -2.48 16.17
N GLU A 83 -6.04 -2.08 16.19
CA GLU A 83 -5.16 -2.31 17.33
C GLU A 83 -5.67 -1.64 18.60
N GLU A 84 -6.19 -0.41 18.51
CA GLU A 84 -6.74 0.32 19.66
C GLU A 84 -7.95 -0.40 20.28
N GLU A 85 -8.88 -0.88 19.44
CA GLU A 85 -10.05 -1.65 19.90
C GLU A 85 -9.63 -2.99 20.52
N ARG A 86 -8.62 -3.65 19.93
CA ARG A 86 -8.05 -4.90 20.43
C ARG A 86 -7.43 -4.73 21.82
N VAL A 87 -6.64 -3.68 22.01
CA VAL A 87 -6.01 -3.38 23.31
C VAL A 87 -7.06 -3.07 24.38
N LYS A 88 -8.05 -2.23 24.06
CA LYS A 88 -9.19 -1.95 24.96
C LYS A 88 -9.93 -3.24 25.35
N THR A 89 -10.17 -4.13 24.39
CA THR A 89 -10.82 -5.43 24.66
C THR A 89 -9.97 -6.31 25.58
N LEU A 90 -8.65 -6.32 25.38
CA LEU A 90 -7.73 -7.05 26.26
C LEU A 90 -7.71 -6.50 27.69
N GLU A 91 -7.79 -5.19 27.87
CA GLU A 91 -7.88 -4.55 29.19
C GLU A 91 -9.16 -5.00 29.90
N ILE A 92 -10.31 -4.90 29.25
CA ILE A 92 -11.60 -5.35 29.78
C ILE A 92 -11.56 -6.85 30.14
N LEU A 93 -10.96 -7.68 29.29
CA LEU A 93 -10.81 -9.11 29.58
C LEU A 93 -9.90 -9.38 30.78
N ARG A 94 -8.87 -8.56 31.01
CA ARG A 94 -7.98 -8.69 32.19
C ARG A 94 -8.69 -8.34 33.47
N GLU A 95 -9.44 -7.24 33.49
CA GLU A 95 -10.27 -6.83 34.63
C GLU A 95 -11.31 -7.91 34.95
N ASN A 96 -12.05 -8.39 33.95
CA ASN A 96 -13.04 -9.45 34.13
C ASN A 96 -12.45 -10.76 34.66
N ARG A 97 -11.22 -11.09 34.24
CA ARG A 97 -10.50 -12.27 34.73
C ARG A 97 -10.16 -12.12 36.21
N GLU A 98 -9.65 -10.97 36.61
CA GLU A 98 -9.31 -10.67 38.01
C GLU A 98 -10.55 -10.72 38.89
N ASP A 99 -11.64 -10.07 38.49
CA ASP A 99 -12.94 -10.13 39.19
C ASP A 99 -13.45 -11.56 39.35
N THR A 100 -13.37 -12.37 38.29
CA THR A 100 -13.82 -13.77 38.32
C THR A 100 -12.92 -14.62 39.22
N TYR A 101 -11.62 -14.36 39.19
CA TYR A 101 -10.63 -15.03 40.03
C TYR A 101 -10.82 -14.70 41.52
N GLU A 102 -11.10 -13.44 41.85
CA GLU A 102 -11.43 -13.01 43.22
C GLU A 102 -12.72 -13.67 43.72
N LYS A 103 -13.75 -13.74 42.88
CA LYS A 103 -14.99 -14.47 43.20
C LYS A 103 -14.71 -15.95 43.47
N LEU A 104 -13.87 -16.59 42.67
CA LEU A 104 -13.47 -17.98 42.90
C LEU A 104 -12.68 -18.15 44.21
N ARG A 105 -11.77 -17.23 44.50
CA ARG A 105 -10.94 -17.21 45.71
C ARG A 105 -11.75 -16.95 46.99
N SER A 106 -12.85 -16.20 46.89
CA SER A 106 -13.74 -15.94 48.03
C SER A 106 -14.64 -17.13 48.40
N LEU A 107 -14.71 -18.17 47.56
CA LEU A 107 -15.44 -19.39 47.90
C LEU A 107 -14.82 -20.12 49.09
N PRO A 108 -15.64 -20.79 49.93
CA PRO A 108 -15.12 -21.60 51.02
C PRO A 108 -14.28 -22.76 50.48
N PHE A 109 -13.28 -23.20 51.27
CA PHE A 109 -12.39 -24.31 50.90
C PHE A 109 -13.15 -25.60 50.57
N LYS A 110 -14.30 -25.83 51.24
CA LYS A 110 -15.20 -26.96 50.98
C LYS A 110 -16.53 -26.48 50.44
N CYS A 111 -16.85 -26.86 49.20
CA CYS A 111 -18.17 -26.65 48.58
C CYS A 111 -18.99 -27.94 48.66
N GLU A 112 -19.71 -28.16 49.77
CA GLU A 112 -20.45 -29.41 49.97
C GLU A 112 -21.84 -29.39 49.32
N THR A 113 -22.51 -28.24 49.36
CA THR A 113 -23.87 -28.10 48.83
C THR A 113 -23.88 -28.17 47.30
N PRO A 114 -24.90 -28.79 46.68
CA PRO A 114 -25.03 -28.83 45.22
C PRO A 114 -25.08 -27.43 44.58
N SER A 115 -25.61 -26.44 45.30
CA SER A 115 -25.61 -25.05 44.83
C SER A 115 -24.18 -24.48 44.77
N SER A 116 -23.41 -24.63 45.84
CA SER A 116 -22.02 -24.13 45.92
C SER A 116 -21.11 -24.79 44.87
N LYS A 117 -21.28 -26.10 44.62
CA LYS A 117 -20.56 -26.81 43.56
C LYS A 117 -20.89 -26.26 42.16
N ARG A 118 -22.17 -25.98 41.89
CA ARG A 118 -22.60 -25.37 40.61
C ARG A 118 -22.02 -23.98 40.43
N THR A 119 -22.07 -23.13 41.46
CA THR A 119 -21.47 -21.79 41.41
C THR A 119 -19.97 -21.84 41.15
N LYS A 120 -19.24 -22.74 41.83
CA LYS A 120 -17.81 -22.95 41.59
C LYS A 120 -17.53 -23.35 40.15
N ALA A 121 -18.22 -24.37 39.64
CA ALA A 121 -18.04 -24.85 38.27
C ALA A 121 -18.38 -23.75 37.23
N ALA A 122 -19.41 -22.93 37.48
CA ALA A 122 -19.75 -21.82 36.60
C ALA A 122 -18.66 -20.73 36.57
N LEU A 123 -18.04 -20.41 37.72
CA LEU A 123 -16.92 -19.46 37.79
C LEU A 123 -15.67 -20.01 37.10
N GLU A 124 -15.35 -21.29 37.29
CA GLU A 124 -14.23 -21.96 36.60
C GLU A 124 -14.43 -21.99 35.08
N PHE A 125 -15.64 -22.30 34.62
CA PHE A 125 -15.98 -22.28 33.20
C PHE A 125 -15.85 -20.87 32.61
N ARG A 126 -16.41 -19.86 33.30
CA ARG A 126 -16.30 -18.46 32.87
C ARG A 126 -14.84 -17.98 32.84
N LEU A 127 -14.02 -18.40 33.81
CA LEU A 127 -12.60 -18.07 33.83
C LEU A 127 -11.88 -18.66 32.61
N ALA A 128 -12.15 -19.93 32.28
CA ALA A 128 -11.58 -20.58 31.10
C ALA A 128 -12.00 -19.88 29.80
N GLU A 129 -13.27 -19.48 29.68
CA GLU A 129 -13.78 -18.72 28.53
C GLU A 129 -13.07 -17.37 28.36
N ILE A 130 -12.84 -16.64 29.47
CA ILE A 130 -12.10 -15.37 29.46
C ILE A 130 -10.65 -15.60 29.04
N GLU A 131 -9.99 -16.64 29.54
CA GLU A 131 -8.61 -16.97 29.16
C GLU A 131 -8.49 -17.35 27.69
N ASP A 132 -9.45 -18.09 27.14
CA ASP A 132 -9.48 -18.42 25.72
C ASP A 132 -9.74 -17.18 24.86
N ALA A 133 -10.63 -16.29 25.28
CA ALA A 133 -10.81 -14.98 24.65
C ALA A 133 -9.49 -14.18 24.68
N GLN A 134 -8.80 -14.09 25.82
CA GLN A 134 -7.51 -13.41 25.92
C GLN A 134 -6.47 -14.00 24.96
N LYS A 135 -6.41 -15.33 24.81
CA LYS A 135 -5.53 -15.98 23.82
C LYS A 135 -5.87 -15.54 22.40
N VAL A 136 -7.14 -15.46 22.03
CA VAL A 136 -7.58 -14.99 20.70
C VAL A 136 -7.18 -13.54 20.47
N PHE A 137 -7.49 -12.64 21.41
CA PHE A 137 -7.21 -11.20 21.28
C PHE A 137 -5.73 -10.84 21.49
N SER A 138 -4.92 -11.74 22.05
CA SER A 138 -3.46 -11.56 22.15
C SER A 138 -2.73 -11.63 20.81
N ARG A 139 -3.38 -12.17 19.77
CA ARG A 139 -2.81 -12.25 18.42
C ARG A 139 -2.72 -10.86 17.81
N ASN A 140 -1.67 -10.64 17.01
CA ASN A 140 -1.46 -9.36 16.32
C ASN A 140 -2.53 -9.04 15.25
N ARG A 141 -3.25 -10.06 14.77
CA ARG A 141 -4.32 -9.90 13.77
C ARG A 141 -5.53 -10.73 14.18
N VAL A 142 -6.63 -10.04 14.46
CA VAL A 142 -7.91 -10.64 14.89
C VAL A 142 -8.98 -10.25 13.87
N LEU A 143 -9.80 -11.21 13.46
CA LEU A 143 -10.94 -10.98 12.58
C LEU A 143 -12.23 -11.02 13.41
N VAL A 144 -13.10 -10.05 13.20
CA VAL A 144 -14.39 -9.93 13.88
C VAL A 144 -15.49 -9.86 12.83
N ARG A 145 -16.65 -10.46 13.15
CA ARG A 145 -17.84 -10.36 12.29
C ARG A 145 -18.29 -8.90 12.26
N GLU A 146 -18.45 -8.37 11.05
CA GLU A 146 -19.04 -7.07 10.82
C GLU A 146 -20.54 -7.20 11.07
N VAL A 147 -21.02 -6.54 12.12
CA VAL A 147 -22.45 -6.36 12.35
C VAL A 147 -22.83 -5.16 11.50
N PRO A 148 -23.76 -5.28 10.53
CA PRO A 148 -24.25 -4.11 9.83
C PRO A 148 -24.82 -3.17 10.87
N GLU A 149 -24.33 -1.94 10.91
CA GLU A 149 -24.98 -0.87 11.67
C GLU A 149 -26.40 -0.78 11.12
N GLU A 150 -27.37 -1.28 11.88
CA GLU A 150 -28.77 -0.97 11.63
C GLU A 150 -28.85 0.53 11.83
N ASP A 151 -28.99 1.27 10.72
CA ASP A 151 -29.29 2.69 10.74
C ASP A 151 -30.44 2.88 11.72
N GLU A 152 -30.17 3.54 12.85
CA GLU A 152 -31.20 4.04 13.75
C GLU A 152 -32.00 5.05 12.93
N GLU A 153 -33.03 4.58 12.21
CA GLU A 153 -34.09 5.43 11.69
C GLU A 153 -34.62 6.22 12.88
N GLU A 154 -34.22 7.48 12.94
CA GLU A 154 -34.75 8.46 13.86
C GLU A 154 -36.28 8.41 13.76
N ASP A 155 -36.92 7.74 14.72
CA ASP A 155 -38.34 7.94 15.02
C ASP A 155 -38.47 9.35 15.62
N ALA A 156 -38.31 10.34 14.75
CA ALA A 156 -38.60 11.72 15.01
C ALA A 156 -40.10 11.78 15.30
N GLY A 157 -40.40 11.89 16.59
CA GLY A 157 -41.75 11.86 17.12
C GLY A 157 -42.73 12.73 16.33
N SER A 158 -43.73 12.08 15.76
CA SER A 158 -45.01 12.73 15.50
C SER A 158 -45.82 12.73 16.79
N ALA A 159 -45.45 13.63 17.70
CA ALA A 159 -46.38 14.09 18.72
C ALA A 159 -47.57 14.76 18.02
N SER A 160 -48.77 14.26 18.28
CA SER A 160 -50.06 14.91 17.97
C SER A 160 -51.01 14.69 19.13
#